data_AF-B2AK91-F1
#
_entry.id   AF-B2AK91-F1
#
_cell.length_a   1.000
_cell.length_b   1.000
_cell.length_c   1.000
_cell.angle_alpha   90.00
_cell.angle_beta   90.00
_cell.angle_gamma   90.00
#
_symmetry.space_group_name_H-M   'P 1'
#
loop_
_entity.id
_entity.type
_entity.pdbx_description
1 polymer ?
#
loop_
_entity_poly.entity_id
_entity_poly.type
_entity_poly.pdbx_seq_one_letter_code
_entity_poly.pdbx_strand_id
1 'polypeptide(L)'
;MTSNQIITGNESMWGNVRLSTSQIALINKSPTLVSQLLDYQAAVAAGSLNPIVQGPDGSMFFKEGGGITFASNWKTWPDGEVIGSLAHEIGHFANVKADTDFKSAYAVPSSSPDAYAMSAMVGLHQEGEAVYNNWVVQREILSNNGPQIYLAGEYKANPDGSVSSTGLQSLLDTQHATDIRSSSLIGSDRQILIDSAMGVYATLPNSVNWQAYFNYYGAASGAQAPAPGTLQSVTFTNNNATNQIGSMSENYSSGNTIQVKFTGTAPSTSTVTNPSGNLLTENVYTSATVNANNATVNLLNGATATVNGTGNTINAGNNVTVTANGTNNTINTGANDLVCTSNNVFNVGANVATWQTLKVWGDTTGTGQFQSGQLYTLDQLGIAGINLDATHISQDSNGNTILDDGTYTRADGTTGDIAGVNLMFNPGNGQTPSAADTFAQKQVNQLIQAMAAYAPDAAGSIVAQALPQDQTTLQLAAH
;
A
#
# COMPACT_ATOMS: atom_id res chain seq x y z
N MET A 1 -33.03 11.93 27.70
CA MET A 1 -33.42 13.34 27.46
C MET A 1 -33.37 14.08 28.79
N THR A 2 -32.19 14.55 29.16
CA THR A 2 -31.91 15.32 30.38
C THR A 2 -31.63 16.76 29.92
N SER A 3 -32.45 17.72 30.36
CA SER A 3 -32.35 19.19 30.18
C SER A 3 -31.73 19.69 28.87
N ASN A 4 -32.49 20.37 27.99
CA ASN A 4 -31.94 21.09 26.82
C ASN A 4 -30.78 21.99 27.26
N GLN A 5 -29.54 21.52 27.10
CA GLN A 5 -28.36 22.33 27.36
C GLN A 5 -28.27 23.33 26.20
N ILE A 6 -28.06 24.60 26.55
CA ILE A 6 -27.94 25.71 25.60
C ILE A 6 -26.60 26.39 25.85
N ILE A 7 -26.03 26.96 24.80
CA ILE A 7 -24.90 27.87 24.89
C ILE A 7 -25.43 29.26 25.25
N THR A 8 -24.87 29.86 26.29
CA THR A 8 -25.29 31.15 26.85
C THR A 8 -24.34 32.29 26.47
N GLY A 9 -23.10 31.97 26.06
CA GLY A 9 -22.03 32.94 25.85
C GLY A 9 -21.22 33.24 27.12
N ASN A 10 -21.60 32.66 28.26
CA ASN A 10 -20.91 32.81 29.55
C ASN A 10 -20.03 31.60 29.92
N GLU A 11 -19.99 30.59 29.06
CA GLU A 11 -19.13 29.41 29.24
C GLU A 11 -17.65 29.84 29.34
N SER A 12 -16.88 29.23 30.24
CA SER A 12 -15.47 29.59 30.42
C SER A 12 -14.61 29.27 29.20
N MET A 13 -15.06 28.37 28.34
CA MET A 13 -14.42 28.05 27.05
C MET A 13 -14.26 29.28 26.18
N TRP A 14 -15.12 30.31 26.31
CA TRP A 14 -15.01 31.50 25.49
C TRP A 14 -13.80 32.37 25.85
N GLY A 15 -13.09 32.11 26.96
CA GLY A 15 -11.90 32.85 27.34
C GLY A 15 -12.13 34.36 27.34
N ASN A 16 -11.48 35.07 26.42
CA ASN A 16 -11.68 36.52 26.18
C ASN A 16 -12.53 36.84 24.93
N VAL A 17 -12.92 35.84 24.16
CA VAL A 17 -13.83 36.00 23.02
C VAL A 17 -15.26 36.19 23.55
N ARG A 18 -16.00 37.14 22.99
CA ARG A 18 -17.38 37.42 23.40
C ARG A 18 -18.25 37.54 22.15
N LEU A 19 -19.02 36.49 21.88
CA LEU A 19 -19.92 36.44 20.74
C LEU A 19 -21.13 37.36 20.94
N SER A 20 -21.71 37.84 19.85
CA SER A 20 -22.95 38.62 19.87
C SER A 20 -24.15 37.73 20.23
N THR A 21 -25.26 38.34 20.66
CA THR A 21 -26.50 37.60 20.94
C THR A 21 -27.02 36.85 19.71
N SER A 22 -26.85 37.40 18.51
CA SER A 22 -27.25 36.74 17.26
C SER A 22 -26.36 35.55 16.91
N GLN A 23 -25.06 35.63 17.18
CA GLN A 23 -24.12 34.49 17.04
C GLN A 23 -24.47 33.36 18.00
N ILE A 24 -24.74 33.67 19.27
CA ILE A 24 -25.19 32.68 20.26
C ILE A 24 -26.53 32.05 19.86
N ALA A 25 -27.47 32.85 19.33
CA ALA A 25 -28.74 32.33 18.84
C ALA A 25 -28.57 31.39 17.64
N LEU A 26 -27.61 31.64 16.75
CA LEU A 26 -27.26 30.73 15.65
C LEU A 26 -26.66 29.43 16.15
N ILE A 27 -25.72 29.48 17.09
CA ILE A 27 -25.14 28.27 17.71
C ILE A 27 -26.24 27.35 18.24
N ASN A 28 -27.19 27.92 19.00
CA ASN A 28 -28.27 27.15 19.62
C ASN A 28 -29.31 26.58 18.63
N LYS A 29 -29.21 26.88 17.32
CA LYS A 29 -30.02 26.23 16.28
C LYS A 29 -29.42 24.90 15.81
N SER A 30 -28.19 24.55 16.20
CA SER A 30 -27.57 23.26 15.89
C SER A 30 -27.31 22.46 17.17
N PRO A 31 -28.08 21.39 17.43
CA PRO A 31 -27.80 20.46 18.53
C PRO A 31 -26.39 19.87 18.47
N THR A 32 -25.87 19.60 17.26
CA THR A 32 -24.50 19.09 17.08
C THR A 32 -23.47 20.10 17.57
N LEU A 33 -23.56 21.36 17.12
CA LEU A 33 -22.62 22.40 17.53
C LEU A 33 -22.70 22.69 19.03
N VAL A 34 -23.92 22.71 19.60
CA VAL A 34 -24.11 22.88 21.05
C VAL A 34 -23.42 21.77 21.83
N SER A 35 -23.63 20.51 21.45
CA SER A 35 -22.99 19.36 22.12
C SER A 35 -21.48 19.44 22.06
N GLN A 36 -20.92 19.71 20.88
CA GLN A 36 -19.47 19.77 20.66
C GLN A 36 -18.81 20.91 21.44
N LEU A 37 -19.47 22.07 21.53
CA LEU A 37 -19.00 23.19 22.34
C LEU A 37 -19.06 22.86 23.84
N LEU A 38 -20.08 22.13 24.31
CA LEU A 38 -20.13 21.67 25.70
C LEU A 38 -19.03 20.66 26.03
N ASP A 39 -18.70 19.77 25.09
CA ASP A 39 -17.57 18.84 25.22
C ASP A 39 -16.24 19.60 25.24
N TYR A 40 -16.09 20.62 24.39
CA TYR A 40 -14.93 21.49 24.39
C TYR A 40 -14.80 22.27 25.71
N GLN A 41 -15.92 22.77 26.24
CA GLN A 41 -15.98 23.37 27.58
C GLN A 41 -15.54 22.39 28.67
N ALA A 42 -15.95 21.12 28.60
CA ALA A 42 -15.51 20.10 29.55
C ALA A 42 -13.99 19.86 29.45
N ALA A 43 -13.43 19.82 28.24
CA ALA A 43 -11.98 19.70 28.02
C ALA A 43 -11.20 20.91 28.58
N VAL A 44 -11.72 22.12 28.40
CA VAL A 44 -11.14 23.34 28.99
C VAL A 44 -11.19 23.29 30.52
N ALA A 45 -12.32 22.87 31.10
CA ALA A 45 -12.47 22.74 32.55
C ALA A 45 -11.54 21.66 33.14
N ALA A 46 -11.26 20.61 32.37
CA ALA A 46 -10.29 19.57 32.74
C ALA A 46 -8.82 19.97 32.54
N GLY A 47 -8.57 21.12 31.89
CA GLY A 47 -7.22 21.60 31.59
C GLY A 47 -6.51 20.86 30.45
N SER A 48 -7.24 20.07 29.66
CA SER A 48 -6.68 19.38 28.48
C SER A 48 -6.65 20.26 27.24
N LEU A 49 -7.43 21.35 27.22
CA LEU A 49 -7.41 22.38 26.19
C LEU A 49 -7.43 23.77 26.82
N ASN A 50 -6.91 24.75 26.09
CA ASN A 50 -7.01 26.17 26.43
C ASN A 50 -8.39 26.71 26.02
N PRO A 51 -8.91 27.71 26.74
CA PRO A 51 -10.06 28.48 26.28
C PRO A 51 -9.81 29.09 24.90
N ILE A 52 -10.89 29.38 24.18
CA ILE A 52 -10.89 30.08 22.90
C ILE A 52 -10.28 31.48 23.09
N VAL A 53 -9.36 31.82 22.21
CA VAL A 53 -8.66 33.11 22.20
C VAL A 53 -8.79 33.82 20.86
N GLN A 54 -8.60 35.13 20.86
CA GLN A 54 -8.39 35.88 19.62
C GLN A 54 -6.89 35.90 19.31
N GLY A 55 -6.51 35.41 18.14
CA GLY A 55 -5.14 35.40 17.64
C GLY A 55 -4.75 36.71 16.95
N PRO A 56 -3.45 36.86 16.61
CA PRO A 56 -2.95 37.98 15.83
C PRO A 56 -3.23 37.83 14.33
N ASP A 57 -3.41 36.60 13.86
CA ASP A 57 -3.53 36.26 12.44
C ASP A 57 -4.96 36.41 11.92
N GLY A 58 -5.14 36.59 10.62
CA GLY A 58 -6.45 36.74 9.98
C GLY A 58 -7.24 35.42 9.79
N SER A 59 -6.83 34.33 10.43
CA SER A 59 -7.42 33.00 10.25
C SER A 59 -7.96 32.44 11.57
N MET A 60 -9.10 31.74 11.48
CA MET A 60 -9.60 30.90 12.56
C MET A 60 -8.98 29.51 12.39
N PHE A 61 -8.51 28.89 13.46
CA PHE A 61 -7.92 27.54 13.41
C PHE A 61 -8.01 26.81 14.76
N PHE A 62 -8.09 25.49 14.73
CA PHE A 62 -7.86 24.61 15.87
C PHE A 62 -6.41 24.11 15.91
N LYS A 63 -5.82 24.10 17.11
CA LYS A 63 -4.53 23.45 17.37
C LYS A 63 -4.70 22.33 18.38
N GLU A 64 -4.32 21.11 18.00
CA GLU A 64 -4.36 19.94 18.88
C GLU A 64 -3.52 20.16 20.16
N GLY A 65 -4.09 19.83 21.33
CA GLY A 65 -3.53 20.12 22.65
C GLY A 65 -3.46 21.62 23.01
N GLY A 66 -3.82 22.50 22.08
CA GLY A 66 -3.88 23.95 22.24
C GLY A 66 -5.31 24.39 22.50
N GLY A 67 -6.10 24.57 21.44
CA GLY A 67 -7.45 25.14 21.50
C GLY A 67 -7.80 25.86 20.20
N ILE A 68 -8.98 26.51 20.16
CA ILE A 68 -9.43 27.28 18.99
C ILE A 68 -8.93 28.71 19.11
N THR A 69 -8.36 29.21 18.02
CA THR A 69 -7.94 30.60 17.87
C THR A 69 -8.84 31.28 16.85
N PHE A 70 -9.45 32.41 17.21
CA PHE A 70 -10.24 33.26 16.34
C PHE A 70 -9.34 34.23 15.57
N ALA A 71 -9.66 34.46 14.29
CA ALA A 71 -9.01 35.44 13.45
C ALA A 71 -9.01 36.85 14.09
N SER A 72 -7.96 37.65 13.92
CA SER A 72 -7.85 38.99 14.52
C SER A 72 -8.96 39.95 14.10
N ASN A 73 -9.52 39.75 12.90
CA ASN A 73 -10.61 40.54 12.32
C ASN A 73 -11.99 39.86 12.41
N TRP A 74 -12.15 38.76 13.16
CA TRP A 74 -13.41 37.98 13.21
C TRP A 74 -14.67 38.81 13.49
N LYS A 75 -14.55 39.92 14.23
CA LYS A 75 -15.65 40.83 14.56
C LYS A 75 -16.21 41.60 13.36
N THR A 76 -15.48 41.66 12.25
CA THR A 76 -15.94 42.30 11.01
C THR A 76 -16.68 41.33 10.09
N TRP A 77 -16.69 40.03 10.43
CA TRP A 77 -17.31 39.00 9.62
C TRP A 77 -18.81 38.93 9.90
N PRO A 78 -19.64 38.58 8.91
CA PRO A 78 -21.04 38.24 9.14
C PRO A 78 -21.19 37.10 10.14
N ASP A 79 -22.29 37.07 10.90
CA ASP A 79 -22.51 36.02 11.90
C ASP A 79 -22.45 34.60 11.30
N GLY A 80 -22.96 34.41 10.08
CA GLY A 80 -22.90 33.13 9.39
C GLY A 80 -21.47 32.70 9.02
N GLU A 81 -20.55 33.64 8.82
CA GLU A 81 -19.14 33.34 8.59
C GLU A 81 -18.44 32.95 9.89
N VAL A 82 -18.65 33.71 10.97
CA VAL A 82 -18.11 33.37 12.30
C VAL A 82 -18.56 31.98 12.75
N ILE A 83 -19.85 31.67 12.64
CA ILE A 83 -20.40 30.39 13.08
C ILE A 83 -20.03 29.24 12.13
N GLY A 84 -19.95 29.50 10.82
CA GLY A 84 -19.44 28.54 9.83
C GLY A 84 -18.00 28.12 10.11
N SER A 85 -17.11 29.10 10.26
CA SER A 85 -15.71 28.83 10.60
C SER A 85 -15.57 28.14 11.95
N LEU A 86 -16.33 28.56 12.98
CA LEU A 86 -16.30 27.89 14.28
C LEU A 86 -16.76 26.42 14.18
N ALA A 87 -17.78 26.14 13.37
CA ALA A 87 -18.28 24.78 13.15
C ALA A 87 -17.25 23.89 12.43
N HIS A 88 -16.41 24.45 11.56
CA HIS A 88 -15.27 23.74 10.99
C HIS A 88 -14.21 23.44 12.06
N GLU A 89 -13.76 24.45 12.81
CA GLU A 89 -12.69 24.27 13.79
C GLU A 89 -13.06 23.36 14.95
N ILE A 90 -14.31 23.43 15.43
CA ILE A 90 -14.80 22.49 16.44
C ILE A 90 -14.92 21.07 15.88
N GLY A 91 -15.08 20.93 14.56
CA GLY A 91 -15.05 19.65 13.86
C GLY A 91 -13.70 18.96 13.99
N HIS A 92 -12.59 19.69 13.89
CA HIS A 92 -11.27 19.12 14.18
C HIS A 92 -11.16 18.62 15.62
N PHE A 93 -11.69 19.37 16.60
CA PHE A 93 -11.72 18.90 18.00
C PHE A 93 -12.59 17.64 18.17
N ALA A 94 -13.79 17.63 17.59
CA ALA A 94 -14.73 16.52 17.71
C ALA A 94 -14.19 15.22 17.07
N ASN A 95 -13.34 15.35 16.03
CA ASN A 95 -12.83 14.24 15.26
C ASN A 95 -11.38 13.82 15.58
N VAL A 96 -10.71 14.41 16.58
CA VAL A 96 -9.30 14.07 16.94
C VAL A 96 -9.05 12.56 17.00
N LYS A 97 -9.97 11.80 17.61
CA LYS A 97 -9.84 10.33 17.69
C LYS A 97 -9.98 9.67 16.32
N ALA A 98 -11.00 10.04 15.54
CA ALA A 98 -11.23 9.47 14.21
C ALA A 98 -10.05 9.77 13.28
N ASP A 99 -9.52 10.99 13.33
CA ASP A 99 -8.36 11.42 12.57
C ASP A 99 -7.08 10.66 12.96
N THR A 100 -6.88 10.42 14.25
CA THR A 100 -5.77 9.62 14.77
C THR A 100 -5.86 8.16 14.32
N ASP A 101 -7.06 7.59 14.38
CA ASP A 101 -7.33 6.21 13.93
C ASP A 101 -7.10 6.09 12.41
N PHE A 102 -7.59 7.05 11.62
CA PHE A 102 -7.40 7.09 10.17
C PHE A 102 -5.91 7.20 9.80
N LYS A 103 -5.19 8.14 10.43
CA LYS A 103 -3.74 8.30 10.25
C LYS A 103 -2.98 7.01 10.55
N SER A 104 -3.38 6.31 11.62
CA SER A 104 -2.74 5.04 12.01
C SER A 104 -3.06 3.92 11.02
N ALA A 105 -4.28 3.89 10.49
CA ALA A 105 -4.73 2.85 9.56
C ALA A 105 -4.07 2.95 8.17
N TYR A 106 -3.81 4.17 7.69
CA TYR A 106 -3.20 4.44 6.38
C TYR A 106 -1.71 4.79 6.44
N ALA A 107 -1.06 4.53 7.58
CA ALA A 107 0.36 4.82 7.76
C ALA A 107 1.21 3.96 6.82
N VAL A 108 2.16 4.60 6.14
CA VAL A 108 3.19 3.94 5.34
C VAL A 108 4.58 4.36 5.81
N PRO A 109 5.62 3.51 5.63
CA PRO A 109 6.99 3.91 5.90
C PRO A 109 7.38 5.14 5.06
N SER A 110 8.26 5.99 5.59
CA SER A 110 8.78 7.17 4.85
C SER A 110 9.57 6.80 3.60
N SER A 111 10.05 5.56 3.50
CA SER A 111 10.68 4.99 2.30
C SER A 111 9.67 4.54 1.23
N SER A 112 8.38 4.55 1.53
CA SER A 112 7.33 4.21 0.56
C SER A 112 7.33 5.21 -0.60
N PRO A 113 7.24 4.76 -1.86
CA PRO A 113 7.14 5.68 -2.99
C PRO A 113 5.87 6.56 -2.93
N ASP A 114 4.83 6.12 -2.22
CA ASP A 114 3.58 6.86 -2.06
C ASP A 114 3.48 7.60 -0.70
N ALA A 115 4.56 7.70 0.08
CA ALA A 115 4.54 8.35 1.40
C ALA A 115 4.03 9.81 1.36
N TYR A 116 4.38 10.55 0.31
CA TYR A 116 3.89 11.92 0.10
C TYR A 116 2.37 11.94 -0.09
N ALA A 117 1.85 11.10 -1.00
CA ALA A 117 0.42 11.00 -1.28
C ALA A 117 -0.38 10.53 -0.06
N MET A 118 0.15 9.58 0.72
CA MET A 118 -0.51 9.09 1.94
C MET A 118 -0.57 10.17 3.02
N SER A 119 0.50 10.95 3.20
CA SER A 119 0.49 12.09 4.13
C SER A 119 -0.51 13.16 3.70
N ALA A 120 -0.55 13.46 2.39
CA ALA A 120 -1.53 14.36 1.82
C ALA A 120 -2.97 13.86 2.07
N MET A 121 -3.23 12.57 1.82
CA MET A 121 -4.54 11.94 2.07
C MET A 121 -5.00 12.12 3.51
N VAL A 122 -4.12 11.85 4.48
CA VAL A 122 -4.43 11.95 5.91
C VAL A 122 -4.80 13.38 6.28
N GLY A 123 -4.00 14.37 5.85
CA GLY A 123 -4.32 15.77 6.14
C GLY A 123 -5.60 16.24 5.45
N LEU A 124 -5.84 15.81 4.20
CA LEU A 124 -7.09 16.12 3.51
C LEU A 124 -8.30 15.48 4.20
N HIS A 125 -8.17 14.27 4.72
CA HIS A 125 -9.23 13.61 5.47
C HIS A 125 -9.63 14.40 6.72
N GLN A 126 -8.63 14.94 7.45
CA GLN A 126 -8.88 15.81 8.62
C GLN A 126 -9.70 17.05 8.25
N GLU A 127 -9.38 17.68 7.11
CA GLU A 127 -10.18 18.80 6.60
C GLU A 127 -11.57 18.34 6.15
N GLY A 128 -11.68 17.21 5.47
CA GLY A 128 -12.96 16.67 5.00
C GLY A 128 -13.92 16.34 6.14
N GLU A 129 -13.40 15.79 7.25
CA GLU A 129 -14.15 15.54 8.48
C GLU A 129 -14.67 16.83 9.13
N ALA A 130 -13.83 17.88 9.19
CA ALA A 130 -14.22 19.20 9.70
C ALA A 130 -15.25 19.89 8.78
N VAL A 131 -15.11 19.77 7.47
CA VAL A 131 -16.09 20.28 6.49
C VAL A 131 -17.42 19.55 6.62
N TYR A 132 -17.40 18.22 6.75
CA TYR A 132 -18.62 17.44 6.98
C TYR A 132 -19.31 17.89 8.25
N ASN A 133 -18.57 18.11 9.33
CA ASN A 133 -19.11 18.67 10.57
C ASN A 133 -19.77 20.03 10.36
N ASN A 134 -19.05 20.95 9.69
CA ASN A 134 -19.58 22.28 9.34
C ASN A 134 -20.87 22.18 8.51
N TRP A 135 -20.93 21.26 7.54
CA TRP A 135 -22.11 21.04 6.72
C TRP A 135 -23.29 20.49 7.54
N VAL A 136 -23.08 19.51 8.42
CA VAL A 136 -24.12 19.00 9.33
C VAL A 136 -24.69 20.13 10.20
N VAL A 137 -23.82 20.94 10.80
CA VAL A 137 -24.22 22.10 11.60
C VAL A 137 -25.05 23.10 10.77
N GLN A 138 -24.62 23.40 9.54
CA GLN A 138 -25.37 24.26 8.63
C GLN A 138 -26.77 23.70 8.33
N ARG A 139 -26.88 22.40 8.08
CA ARG A 139 -28.16 21.72 7.81
C ARG A 139 -29.11 21.77 9.00
N GLU A 140 -28.60 21.60 10.22
CA GLU A 140 -29.38 21.75 11.44
C GLU A 140 -29.87 23.18 11.65
N ILE A 141 -29.00 24.17 11.40
CA ILE A 141 -29.38 25.59 11.48
C ILE A 141 -30.49 25.91 10.47
N LEU A 142 -30.34 25.46 9.22
CA LEU A 142 -31.35 25.62 8.17
C LEU A 142 -32.68 24.98 8.55
N SER A 143 -32.67 23.74 9.07
CA SER A 143 -33.89 23.04 9.48
C SER A 143 -34.58 23.71 10.67
N ASN A 144 -33.82 24.40 11.53
CA ASN A 144 -34.33 25.19 12.65
C ASN A 144 -34.53 26.68 12.32
N ASN A 145 -34.91 26.98 11.06
CA ASN A 145 -35.22 28.33 10.58
C ASN A 145 -34.08 29.34 10.77
N GLY A 146 -32.84 28.90 10.61
CA GLY A 146 -31.67 29.77 10.52
C GLY A 146 -31.26 30.01 9.05
N PRO A 147 -30.35 30.96 8.81
CA PRO A 147 -29.75 31.19 7.51
C PRO A 147 -28.74 30.10 7.16
N GLN A 148 -28.40 30.00 5.88
CA GLN A 148 -27.22 29.25 5.45
C GLN A 148 -25.98 29.96 6.02
N ILE A 149 -25.14 29.24 6.75
CA ILE A 149 -23.86 29.72 7.28
C ILE A 149 -22.73 29.40 6.32
N TYR A 150 -21.55 29.98 6.51
CA TYR A 150 -20.38 29.69 5.68
C TYR A 150 -20.01 28.20 5.77
N LEU A 151 -19.61 27.63 4.64
CA LEU A 151 -19.03 26.29 4.52
C LEU A 151 -17.54 26.46 4.21
N ALA A 152 -16.69 25.99 5.11
CA ALA A 152 -15.24 26.09 4.95
C ALA A 152 -14.77 25.45 3.64
N GLY A 153 -14.03 26.22 2.84
CA GLY A 153 -13.58 25.79 1.52
C GLY A 153 -14.56 26.10 0.37
N GLU A 154 -15.71 26.72 0.61
CA GLU A 154 -16.62 27.16 -0.47
C GLU A 154 -16.03 28.29 -1.32
N TYR A 155 -15.14 29.10 -0.75
CA TYR A 155 -14.50 30.21 -1.45
C TYR A 155 -12.99 30.05 -1.46
N LYS A 156 -12.37 30.38 -2.60
CA LYS A 156 -10.91 30.45 -2.76
C LYS A 156 -10.48 31.85 -3.18
N ALA A 157 -9.37 32.30 -2.61
CA ALA A 157 -8.67 33.48 -3.09
C ALA A 157 -7.87 33.14 -4.35
N ASN A 158 -8.00 33.98 -5.37
CA ASN A 158 -7.30 33.86 -6.64
C ASN A 158 -6.00 34.70 -6.61
N PRO A 159 -5.01 34.39 -7.47
CA PRO A 159 -3.74 35.13 -7.53
C PRO A 159 -3.89 36.62 -7.83
N ASP A 160 -5.00 37.03 -8.45
CA ASP A 160 -5.34 38.43 -8.76
C ASP A 160 -6.01 39.17 -7.59
N GLY A 161 -6.18 38.51 -6.44
CA GLY A 161 -6.85 39.05 -5.25
C GLY A 161 -8.37 38.93 -5.28
N SER A 162 -8.97 38.39 -6.35
CA SER A 162 -10.40 38.10 -6.38
C SER A 162 -10.74 36.86 -5.56
N VAL A 163 -12.00 36.72 -5.18
CA VAL A 163 -12.53 35.52 -4.49
C VAL A 163 -13.54 34.85 -5.41
N SER A 164 -13.46 33.53 -5.55
CA SER A 164 -14.37 32.73 -6.37
C SER A 164 -14.88 31.50 -5.62
N SER A 165 -16.08 31.05 -5.98
CA SER A 165 -16.64 29.81 -5.45
C SER A 165 -15.86 28.59 -5.96
N THR A 166 -15.69 27.60 -5.09
CA THR A 166 -15.13 26.29 -5.41
C THR A 166 -16.22 25.30 -5.84
N GLY A 167 -17.48 25.63 -5.60
CA GLY A 167 -18.64 24.78 -5.85
C GLY A 167 -18.89 23.74 -4.76
N LEU A 168 -18.16 23.79 -3.64
CA LEU A 168 -18.23 22.79 -2.57
C LEU A 168 -19.65 22.66 -1.98
N GLN A 169 -20.32 23.78 -1.70
CA GLN A 169 -21.69 23.77 -1.17
C GLN A 169 -22.63 23.01 -2.11
N SER A 170 -22.60 23.36 -3.41
CA SER A 170 -23.44 22.71 -4.42
C SER A 170 -23.10 21.24 -4.58
N LEU A 171 -21.81 20.87 -4.46
CA LEU A 171 -21.34 19.50 -4.55
C LEU A 171 -21.91 18.65 -3.42
N LEU A 172 -21.76 19.08 -2.16
CA LEU A 172 -22.25 18.34 -1.00
C LEU A 172 -23.77 18.22 -0.99
N ASP A 173 -24.49 19.32 -1.27
CA ASP A 173 -25.96 19.31 -1.27
C ASP A 173 -26.53 18.41 -2.38
N THR A 174 -25.90 18.39 -3.56
CA THR A 174 -26.32 17.53 -4.68
C THR A 174 -26.05 16.06 -4.40
N GLN A 175 -24.89 15.76 -3.80
CA GLN A 175 -24.51 14.41 -3.43
C GLN A 175 -25.47 13.85 -2.37
N HIS A 176 -25.69 14.58 -1.29
CA HIS A 176 -26.62 14.19 -0.23
C HIS A 176 -28.06 13.98 -0.74
N ALA A 177 -28.54 14.88 -1.61
CA ALA A 177 -29.86 14.72 -2.22
C ALA A 177 -29.96 13.47 -3.12
N THR A 178 -28.84 13.02 -3.70
CA THR A 178 -28.78 11.80 -4.50
C THR A 178 -28.81 10.55 -3.62
N ASP A 179 -28.08 10.56 -2.51
CA ASP A 179 -27.99 9.42 -1.60
C ASP A 179 -29.30 9.18 -0.82
N ILE A 180 -30.01 10.24 -0.43
CA ILE A 180 -31.37 10.11 0.13
C ILE A 180 -32.32 9.40 -0.84
N ARG A 181 -32.22 9.67 -2.15
CA ARG A 181 -33.11 9.07 -3.16
C ARG A 181 -32.80 7.60 -3.45
N SER A 182 -31.58 7.16 -3.23
CA SER A 182 -31.14 5.78 -3.56
C SER A 182 -31.46 4.76 -2.45
N SER A 183 -31.81 5.19 -1.23
CA SER A 183 -32.24 4.38 -0.06
C SER A 183 -31.28 3.26 0.42
N SER A 184 -30.21 2.92 -0.32
CA SER A 184 -29.25 1.86 0.01
C SER A 184 -27.89 2.38 0.51
N LEU A 185 -27.74 3.70 0.67
CA LEU A 185 -26.44 4.38 0.87
C LEU A 185 -26.36 5.21 2.17
N ILE A 186 -27.27 4.98 3.14
CA ILE A 186 -27.31 5.79 4.38
C ILE A 186 -26.04 5.62 5.23
N GLY A 187 -25.35 4.48 5.12
CA GLY A 187 -24.02 4.26 5.72
C GLY A 187 -22.85 4.79 4.88
N SER A 188 -23.06 5.22 3.64
CA SER A 188 -22.03 5.69 2.70
C SER A 188 -22.10 7.19 2.40
N ASP A 189 -23.24 7.86 2.61
CA ASP A 189 -23.41 9.31 2.35
C ASP A 189 -22.35 10.16 3.08
N ARG A 190 -22.16 9.94 4.38
CA ARG A 190 -21.10 10.62 5.17
C ARG A 190 -19.73 10.53 4.51
N GLN A 191 -19.30 9.33 4.14
CA GLN A 191 -17.95 9.13 3.60
C GLN A 191 -17.81 9.78 2.22
N ILE A 192 -18.84 9.71 1.37
CA ILE A 192 -18.81 10.35 0.05
C ILE A 192 -18.75 11.88 0.19
N LEU A 193 -19.43 12.47 1.18
CA LEU A 193 -19.36 13.90 1.46
C LEU A 193 -17.96 14.31 1.95
N ILE A 194 -17.33 13.51 2.82
CA ILE A 194 -15.96 13.73 3.28
C ILE A 194 -14.99 13.66 2.10
N ASP A 195 -15.06 12.61 1.28
CA ASP A 195 -14.22 12.44 0.10
C ASP A 195 -14.37 13.57 -0.92
N SER A 196 -15.60 14.07 -1.08
CA SER A 196 -15.90 15.22 -1.93
C SER A 196 -15.23 16.50 -1.41
N ALA A 197 -15.29 16.72 -0.09
CA ALA A 197 -14.59 17.82 0.55
C ALA A 197 -13.06 17.69 0.44
N MET A 198 -12.51 16.49 0.66
CA MET A 198 -11.08 16.18 0.47
C MET A 198 -10.61 16.55 -0.94
N GLY A 199 -11.37 16.19 -1.97
CA GLY A 199 -11.04 16.48 -3.37
C GLY A 199 -11.00 17.99 -3.68
N VAL A 200 -11.93 18.77 -3.11
CA VAL A 200 -11.90 20.24 -3.23
C VAL A 200 -10.68 20.80 -2.51
N TYR A 201 -10.48 20.42 -1.23
CA TYR A 201 -9.38 20.90 -0.41
C TYR A 201 -8.02 20.59 -1.00
N ALA A 202 -7.86 19.47 -1.69
CA ALA A 202 -6.61 19.08 -2.34
C ALA A 202 -5.98 20.20 -3.19
N THR A 203 -6.81 21.07 -3.78
CA THR A 203 -6.37 22.17 -4.66
C THR A 203 -6.44 23.56 -4.01
N LEU A 204 -7.04 23.68 -2.82
CA LEU A 204 -7.16 24.97 -2.14
C LEU A 204 -5.82 25.42 -1.57
N PRO A 205 -5.49 26.72 -1.67
CA PRO A 205 -4.29 27.25 -1.05
C PRO A 205 -4.45 27.24 0.48
N ASN A 206 -3.43 26.76 1.19
CA ASN A 206 -3.35 26.91 2.65
C ASN A 206 -2.95 28.34 3.04
N SER A 207 -3.24 28.71 4.29
CA SER A 207 -2.97 30.05 4.83
C SER A 207 -1.52 30.33 5.23
N VAL A 208 -0.67 29.29 5.33
CA VAL A 208 0.72 29.41 5.80
C VAL A 208 1.65 29.85 4.67
N ASN A 209 1.58 29.19 3.52
CA ASN A 209 2.53 29.40 2.42
C ASN A 209 1.87 29.41 1.03
N TRP A 210 0.53 29.47 0.97
CA TRP A 210 -0.26 29.52 -0.27
C TRP A 210 -0.09 28.31 -1.21
N GLN A 211 0.52 27.22 -0.74
CA GLN A 211 0.54 25.96 -1.48
C GLN A 211 -0.82 25.26 -1.40
N ALA A 212 -1.16 24.47 -2.41
CA ALA A 212 -2.32 23.58 -2.33
C ALA A 212 -2.24 22.68 -1.08
N TYR A 213 -3.34 22.42 -0.36
CA TYR A 213 -3.32 21.60 0.86
C TYR A 213 -2.72 20.21 0.63
N PHE A 214 -2.95 19.60 -0.55
CA PHE A 214 -2.29 18.34 -0.91
C PHE A 214 -0.76 18.43 -0.79
N ASN A 215 -0.17 19.52 -1.28
CA ASN A 215 1.27 19.72 -1.22
C ASN A 215 1.75 20.08 0.18
N TYR A 216 0.98 20.88 0.91
CA TYR A 216 1.28 21.24 2.29
C TYR A 216 1.36 20.00 3.18
N TYR A 217 0.33 19.14 3.13
CA TYR A 217 0.27 17.92 3.92
C TYR A 217 1.23 16.84 3.42
N GLY A 218 1.44 16.73 2.10
CA GLY A 218 2.45 15.83 1.54
C GLY A 218 3.86 16.16 2.03
N ALA A 219 4.24 17.44 1.99
CA ALA A 219 5.56 17.90 2.43
C ALA A 219 5.83 17.68 3.92
N ALA A 220 4.78 17.65 4.76
CA ALA A 220 4.91 17.41 6.19
C ALA A 220 5.49 16.03 6.54
N SER A 221 5.41 15.05 5.64
CA SER A 221 6.02 13.73 5.82
C SER A 221 7.55 13.71 5.63
N GLY A 222 8.12 14.75 5.03
CA GLY A 222 9.52 14.78 4.58
C GLY A 222 9.78 13.93 3.32
N ALA A 223 8.75 13.29 2.75
CA ALA A 223 8.85 12.58 1.48
C ALA A 223 8.97 13.57 0.31
N GLN A 224 9.63 13.12 -0.77
CA GLN A 224 9.72 13.91 -1.99
C GLN A 224 8.38 13.87 -2.72
N ALA A 225 7.90 15.04 -3.18
CA ALA A 225 6.73 15.09 -4.03
C ALA A 225 6.92 14.21 -5.28
N PRO A 226 5.91 13.43 -5.70
CA PRO A 226 6.00 12.70 -6.95
C PRO A 226 6.21 13.71 -8.09
N ALA A 227 7.16 13.46 -8.99
CA ALA A 227 7.29 14.28 -10.19
C ALA A 227 6.17 13.89 -11.15
N PRO A 228 5.08 14.68 -11.21
CA PRO A 228 4.86 15.53 -12.39
C PRO A 228 4.02 16.82 -12.14
N GLY A 229 4.50 18.00 -12.55
CA GLY A 229 3.63 19.16 -12.87
C GLY A 229 2.76 19.74 -11.74
N THR A 230 1.80 20.61 -12.12
CA THR A 230 0.88 21.26 -11.16
C THR A 230 -0.34 20.38 -10.95
N LEU A 231 -0.64 20.04 -9.70
CA LEU A 231 -1.85 19.28 -9.31
C LEU A 231 -3.12 20.04 -9.73
N GLN A 232 -4.04 19.35 -10.40
CA GLN A 232 -5.31 19.90 -10.89
C GLN A 232 -6.51 19.37 -10.10
N SER A 233 -6.49 18.10 -9.69
CA SER A 233 -7.53 17.52 -8.86
C SER A 233 -7.05 16.24 -8.18
N VAL A 234 -7.72 15.90 -7.07
CA VAL A 234 -7.62 14.58 -6.45
C VAL A 234 -9.03 14.03 -6.30
N THR A 235 -9.23 12.77 -6.67
CA THR A 235 -10.50 12.07 -6.48
C THR A 235 -10.29 10.81 -5.67
N PHE A 236 -11.35 10.42 -4.95
CA PHE A 236 -11.36 9.26 -4.07
C PHE A 236 -12.50 8.33 -4.47
N THR A 237 -12.29 7.03 -4.30
CA THR A 237 -13.37 6.05 -4.38
C THR A 237 -13.35 5.20 -3.13
N ASN A 238 -14.53 4.78 -2.68
CA ASN A 238 -14.67 3.93 -1.50
C ASN A 238 -14.95 2.48 -1.87
N ASN A 239 -14.49 1.58 -1.00
CA ASN A 239 -14.99 0.23 -0.95
C ASN A 239 -16.33 0.22 -0.20
N ASN A 240 -17.42 0.06 -0.94
CA ASN A 240 -18.79 0.08 -0.41
C ASN A 240 -19.07 -0.94 0.70
N ALA A 241 -18.25 -2.00 0.85
CA ALA A 241 -18.44 -2.99 1.91
C ALA A 241 -17.80 -2.57 3.25
N THR A 242 -16.79 -1.69 3.21
CA THR A 242 -15.97 -1.32 4.39
C THR A 242 -15.97 0.17 4.70
N ASN A 243 -16.50 1.00 3.80
CA ASN A 243 -16.41 2.47 3.84
C ASN A 243 -14.97 2.99 3.94
N GLN A 244 -14.00 2.19 3.50
CA GLN A 244 -12.59 2.57 3.41
C GLN A 244 -12.29 3.12 2.02
N ILE A 245 -11.35 4.05 1.93
CA ILE A 245 -10.83 4.53 0.65
C ILE A 245 -10.23 3.33 -0.11
N GLY A 246 -10.81 3.02 -1.25
CA GLY A 246 -10.38 1.97 -2.17
C GLY A 246 -9.38 2.46 -3.23
N SER A 247 -9.46 3.74 -3.63
CA SER A 247 -8.41 4.38 -4.42
C SER A 247 -8.37 5.90 -4.26
N MET A 248 -7.18 6.46 -4.47
CA MET A 248 -6.91 7.88 -4.65
C MET A 248 -6.37 8.08 -6.07
N SER A 249 -6.88 9.08 -6.79
CA SER A 249 -6.40 9.45 -8.12
C SER A 249 -6.05 10.93 -8.18
N GLU A 250 -4.81 11.24 -8.53
CA GLU A 250 -4.27 12.58 -8.70
C GLU A 250 -4.18 12.91 -10.19
N ASN A 251 -4.65 14.08 -10.60
CA ASN A 251 -4.58 14.55 -11.98
C ASN A 251 -3.72 15.80 -12.07
N TYR A 252 -2.82 15.83 -13.05
CA TYR A 252 -1.83 16.90 -13.19
C TYR A 252 -2.01 17.69 -14.47
N SER A 253 -1.48 18.93 -14.49
CA SER A 253 -1.56 19.84 -15.63
C SER A 253 -0.84 19.33 -16.88
N SER A 254 0.08 18.37 -16.74
CA SER A 254 0.70 17.65 -17.86
C SER A 254 -0.26 16.66 -18.54
N GLY A 255 -1.40 16.38 -17.92
CA GLY A 255 -2.33 15.30 -18.27
C GLY A 255 -1.90 13.93 -17.76
N ASN A 256 -0.81 13.85 -16.98
CA ASN A 256 -0.46 12.62 -16.28
C ASN A 256 -1.44 12.39 -15.11
N THR A 257 -1.68 11.12 -14.79
CA THR A 257 -2.47 10.70 -13.63
C THR A 257 -1.62 9.79 -12.75
N ILE A 258 -1.73 9.97 -11.44
CA ILE A 258 -1.24 9.01 -10.44
C ILE A 258 -2.44 8.36 -9.78
N GLN A 259 -2.46 7.03 -9.65
CA GLN A 259 -3.52 6.32 -8.97
C GLN A 259 -2.95 5.33 -7.96
N VAL A 260 -3.26 5.52 -6.69
CA VAL A 260 -2.99 4.58 -5.60
C VAL A 260 -4.24 3.76 -5.32
N LYS A 261 -4.12 2.43 -5.37
CA LYS A 261 -5.18 1.49 -4.99
C LYS A 261 -4.87 0.88 -3.63
N PHE A 262 -5.93 0.56 -2.89
CA PHE A 262 -5.82 -0.01 -1.55
C PHE A 262 -6.46 -1.39 -1.48
N THR A 263 -5.88 -2.26 -0.65
CA THR A 263 -6.52 -3.48 -0.16
C THR A 263 -6.66 -3.36 1.36
N GLY A 264 -7.89 -3.16 1.83
CA GLY A 264 -8.10 -2.60 3.16
C GLY A 264 -7.57 -1.17 3.20
N THR A 265 -6.68 -0.89 4.16
CA THR A 265 -6.03 0.43 4.31
C THR A 265 -4.58 0.46 3.83
N ALA A 266 -4.04 -0.68 3.37
CA ALA A 266 -2.70 -0.77 2.83
C ALA A 266 -2.70 -0.54 1.31
N PRO A 267 -1.75 0.25 0.76
CA PRO A 267 -1.55 0.33 -0.68
C PRO A 267 -1.30 -1.06 -1.28
N SER A 268 -1.96 -1.37 -2.39
CA SER A 268 -1.75 -2.60 -3.15
C SER A 268 -0.97 -2.33 -4.44
N THR A 269 -1.34 -1.29 -5.17
CA THR A 269 -0.58 -0.78 -6.32
C THR A 269 -0.64 0.75 -6.39
N SER A 270 0.36 1.36 -7.03
CA SER A 270 0.33 2.76 -7.43
C SER A 270 0.81 2.88 -8.87
N THR A 271 0.10 3.62 -9.71
CA THR A 271 0.38 3.72 -11.15
C THR A 271 0.54 5.17 -11.57
N VAL A 272 1.47 5.42 -12.49
CA VAL A 272 1.61 6.68 -13.20
C VAL A 272 1.29 6.44 -14.67
N THR A 273 0.29 7.14 -15.20
CA THR A 273 -0.11 7.05 -16.61
C THR A 273 0.06 8.40 -17.30
N ASN A 274 0.37 8.36 -18.59
CA ASN A 274 0.45 9.56 -19.43
C ASN A 274 -0.95 9.94 -19.99
N PRO A 275 -1.10 11.09 -20.67
CA PRO A 275 -2.39 11.53 -21.20
C PRO A 275 -3.01 10.59 -22.26
N SER A 276 -2.19 9.72 -22.87
CA SER A 276 -2.64 8.70 -23.82
C SER A 276 -3.11 7.41 -23.13
N GLY A 277 -3.04 7.35 -21.79
CA GLY A 277 -3.39 6.16 -21.01
C GLY A 277 -2.28 5.11 -20.92
N ASN A 278 -1.08 5.41 -21.43
CA ASN A 278 0.04 4.47 -21.33
C ASN A 278 0.64 4.49 -19.93
N LEU A 279 0.91 3.30 -19.39
CA LEU A 279 1.61 3.13 -18.12
C LEU A 279 3.07 3.57 -18.26
N LEU A 280 3.50 4.48 -17.38
CA LEU A 280 4.88 4.93 -17.25
C LEU A 280 5.58 4.24 -16.08
N THR A 281 4.87 4.12 -14.95
CA THR A 281 5.39 3.51 -13.72
C THR A 281 4.29 2.74 -12.99
N GLU A 282 4.61 1.58 -12.44
CA GLU A 282 3.76 0.87 -11.48
C GLU A 282 4.57 0.39 -10.27
N ASN A 283 4.14 0.80 -9.08
CA ASN A 283 4.62 0.29 -7.79
C ASN A 283 3.67 -0.84 -7.35
N VAL A 284 4.20 -2.02 -7.05
CA VAL A 284 3.43 -3.19 -6.61
C VAL A 284 3.80 -3.54 -5.17
N TYR A 285 2.85 -3.43 -4.26
CA TYR A 285 3.07 -3.66 -2.82
C TYR A 285 2.78 -5.09 -2.40
N THR A 286 1.78 -5.72 -3.02
CA THR A 286 1.31 -7.05 -2.62
C THR A 286 1.35 -8.02 -3.79
N SER A 287 0.36 -7.94 -4.68
CA SER A 287 0.27 -8.80 -5.85
C SER A 287 -0.36 -8.08 -7.03
N ALA A 288 0.23 -8.19 -8.22
CA ALA A 288 -0.34 -7.58 -9.42
C ALA A 288 -0.02 -8.35 -10.72
N THR A 289 -0.91 -8.21 -11.70
CA THR A 289 -0.60 -8.51 -13.11
C THR A 289 -0.45 -7.18 -13.85
N VAL A 290 0.78 -6.87 -14.26
CA VAL A 290 1.16 -5.63 -14.92
C VAL A 290 1.22 -5.87 -16.41
N ASN A 291 0.47 -5.09 -17.20
CA ASN A 291 0.53 -5.14 -18.67
C ASN A 291 1.12 -3.83 -19.16
N ALA A 292 2.39 -3.85 -19.58
CA ALA A 292 3.14 -2.63 -19.84
C ALA A 292 4.14 -2.78 -20.98
N ASN A 293 4.45 -1.68 -21.66
CA ASN A 293 5.53 -1.63 -22.65
C ASN A 293 6.37 -0.39 -22.40
N ASN A 294 7.69 -0.56 -22.32
CA ASN A 294 8.65 0.50 -22.01
C ASN A 294 8.33 1.24 -20.70
N ALA A 295 7.79 0.54 -19.70
CA ALA A 295 7.45 1.10 -18.40
C ALA A 295 8.47 0.71 -17.31
N THR A 296 8.44 1.44 -16.19
CA THR A 296 9.14 1.04 -14.97
C THR A 296 8.19 0.32 -14.03
N VAL A 297 8.54 -0.86 -13.53
CA VAL A 297 7.76 -1.63 -12.56
C VAL A 297 8.59 -1.81 -11.31
N ASN A 298 8.17 -1.22 -10.19
CA ASN A 298 8.83 -1.36 -8.90
C ASN A 298 8.07 -2.36 -8.05
N LEU A 299 8.67 -3.50 -7.74
CA LEU A 299 8.12 -4.49 -6.83
C LEU A 299 8.66 -4.19 -5.43
N LEU A 300 7.78 -3.85 -4.49
CA LEU A 300 8.19 -3.58 -3.11
C LEU A 300 8.50 -4.89 -2.38
N ASN A 301 9.14 -4.80 -1.21
CA ASN A 301 9.56 -5.99 -0.46
C ASN A 301 8.42 -6.99 -0.25
N GLY A 302 8.63 -8.26 -0.62
CA GLY A 302 7.64 -9.32 -0.51
C GLY A 302 6.56 -9.34 -1.60
N ALA A 303 6.60 -8.41 -2.57
CA ALA A 303 5.61 -8.35 -3.62
C ALA A 303 5.72 -9.53 -4.61
N THR A 304 4.59 -9.92 -5.18
CA THR A 304 4.51 -10.90 -6.25
C THR A 304 3.92 -10.29 -7.52
N ALA A 305 4.53 -10.44 -8.68
CA ALA A 305 3.98 -9.86 -9.90
C ALA A 305 4.14 -10.75 -11.13
N THR A 306 3.17 -10.69 -12.04
CA THR A 306 3.35 -11.10 -13.43
C THR A 306 3.43 -9.84 -14.28
N VAL A 307 4.54 -9.63 -14.98
CA VAL A 307 4.79 -8.46 -15.83
C VAL A 307 4.79 -8.90 -17.29
N ASN A 308 3.79 -8.47 -18.05
CA ASN A 308 3.63 -8.75 -19.46
C ASN A 308 4.07 -7.56 -20.31
N GLY A 309 4.63 -7.86 -21.48
CA GLY A 309 4.97 -6.90 -22.52
C GLY A 309 6.47 -6.73 -22.71
N THR A 310 6.88 -5.67 -23.39
CA THR A 310 8.26 -5.54 -23.91
C THR A 310 8.95 -4.26 -23.44
N GLY A 311 10.28 -4.32 -23.28
CA GLY A 311 11.10 -3.13 -22.99
C GLY A 311 10.96 -2.59 -21.56
N ASN A 312 10.34 -3.34 -20.64
CA ASN A 312 10.10 -2.85 -19.28
C ASN A 312 11.38 -2.91 -18.43
N THR A 313 11.50 -1.98 -17.48
CA THR A 313 12.51 -2.05 -16.41
C THR A 313 11.81 -2.46 -15.13
N ILE A 314 12.18 -3.61 -14.56
CA ILE A 314 11.60 -4.18 -13.35
C ILE A 314 12.62 -4.03 -12.21
N ASN A 315 12.29 -3.23 -11.20
CA ASN A 315 13.10 -3.05 -10.00
C ASN A 315 12.50 -3.87 -8.86
N ALA A 316 13.21 -4.89 -8.42
CA ALA A 316 12.80 -5.74 -7.32
C ALA A 316 13.35 -5.23 -5.98
N GLY A 317 12.46 -5.06 -5.01
CA GLY A 317 12.79 -4.99 -3.59
C GLY A 317 13.15 -6.37 -3.05
N ASN A 318 13.25 -6.51 -1.73
CA ASN A 318 13.67 -7.77 -1.10
C ASN A 318 12.56 -8.83 -1.08
N ASN A 319 12.92 -10.09 -1.35
CA ASN A 319 12.05 -11.26 -1.24
C ASN A 319 10.85 -11.19 -2.19
N VAL A 320 11.03 -10.65 -3.40
CA VAL A 320 9.94 -10.58 -4.38
C VAL A 320 9.84 -11.86 -5.21
N THR A 321 8.70 -12.06 -5.84
CA THR A 321 8.51 -13.10 -6.87
C THR A 321 8.01 -12.43 -8.15
N VAL A 322 8.71 -12.59 -9.27
CA VAL A 322 8.31 -12.00 -10.54
C VAL A 322 8.33 -12.99 -11.69
N THR A 323 7.23 -13.00 -12.45
CA THR A 323 7.14 -13.67 -13.75
C THR A 323 7.15 -12.60 -14.84
N ALA A 324 8.22 -12.50 -15.62
CA ALA A 324 8.36 -11.55 -16.71
C ALA A 324 8.10 -12.23 -18.07
N ASN A 325 6.99 -11.86 -18.70
CA ASN A 325 6.57 -12.35 -20.01
C ASN A 325 6.86 -11.29 -21.07
N GLY A 326 7.56 -11.69 -22.14
CA GLY A 326 7.90 -10.82 -23.27
C GLY A 326 9.40 -10.56 -23.40
N THR A 327 9.78 -9.76 -24.40
CA THR A 327 11.18 -9.55 -24.80
C THR A 327 11.72 -8.21 -24.33
N ASN A 328 13.05 -8.11 -24.21
CA ASN A 328 13.78 -6.88 -23.86
C ASN A 328 13.39 -6.28 -22.49
N ASN A 329 12.86 -7.08 -21.58
CA ASN A 329 12.66 -6.64 -20.19
C ASN A 329 14.00 -6.70 -19.44
N THR A 330 14.31 -5.64 -18.71
CA THR A 330 15.46 -5.57 -17.79
C THR A 330 14.97 -5.79 -16.38
N ILE A 331 15.59 -6.71 -15.62
CA ILE A 331 15.18 -7.05 -14.26
C ILE A 331 16.37 -6.80 -13.31
N ASN A 332 16.19 -5.86 -12.40
CA ASN A 332 17.16 -5.49 -11.36
C ASN A 332 16.75 -6.18 -10.06
N THR A 333 17.49 -7.22 -9.62
CA THR A 333 17.15 -8.03 -8.44
C THR A 333 18.15 -7.92 -7.29
N GLY A 334 17.65 -8.12 -6.07
CA GLY A 334 18.42 -8.37 -4.86
C GLY A 334 18.85 -9.84 -4.74
N ALA A 335 19.39 -10.20 -3.57
CA ALA A 335 19.96 -11.53 -3.32
C ALA A 335 18.95 -12.59 -2.86
N ASN A 336 17.65 -12.27 -2.75
CA ASN A 336 16.57 -13.15 -2.25
C ASN A 336 15.29 -13.15 -3.14
N ASP A 337 15.35 -12.68 -4.39
CA ASP A 337 14.20 -12.53 -5.31
C ASP A 337 14.02 -13.64 -6.37
N LEU A 338 12.82 -14.22 -6.46
CA LEU A 338 12.52 -15.27 -7.43
C LEU A 338 12.13 -14.65 -8.78
N VAL A 339 12.83 -15.02 -9.86
CA VAL A 339 12.55 -14.55 -11.24
C VAL A 339 12.27 -15.70 -12.18
N CYS A 340 11.11 -15.66 -12.83
CA CYS A 340 10.69 -16.54 -13.91
C CYS A 340 10.55 -15.74 -15.21
N THR A 341 11.03 -16.25 -16.35
CA THR A 341 10.84 -15.60 -17.66
C THR A 341 10.19 -16.55 -18.65
N SER A 342 9.41 -16.02 -19.60
CA SER A 342 8.69 -16.83 -20.60
C SER A 342 9.58 -17.65 -21.54
N ASN A 343 10.91 -17.48 -21.48
CA ASN A 343 11.89 -18.19 -22.31
C ASN A 343 12.86 -19.06 -21.51
N ASN A 344 12.83 -19.06 -20.17
CA ASN A 344 13.69 -19.86 -19.29
C ASN A 344 13.26 -19.70 -17.82
N VAL A 345 13.20 -20.82 -17.11
CA VAL A 345 13.00 -20.89 -15.66
C VAL A 345 14.36 -20.83 -14.94
N PHE A 346 14.36 -20.13 -13.79
CA PHE A 346 15.45 -19.89 -12.83
C PHE A 346 16.57 -18.93 -13.27
N ASN A 347 16.37 -17.63 -13.06
CA ASN A 347 17.50 -16.73 -12.80
C ASN A 347 17.68 -16.59 -11.28
N VAL A 348 18.80 -17.09 -10.78
CA VAL A 348 19.12 -17.26 -9.36
C VAL A 348 19.58 -15.95 -8.73
N GLY A 349 18.67 -14.99 -8.61
CA GLY A 349 18.90 -13.82 -7.77
C GLY A 349 18.38 -14.03 -6.35
N ALA A 350 18.51 -15.22 -5.72
CA ALA A 350 17.76 -15.41 -4.48
C ALA A 350 18.01 -16.53 -3.52
N ASN A 351 17.80 -17.76 -3.99
CA ASN A 351 17.96 -18.88 -3.10
C ASN A 351 19.41 -19.28 -3.24
N VAL A 352 20.31 -18.34 -2.92
CA VAL A 352 21.73 -18.62 -2.79
C VAL A 352 21.86 -19.74 -1.77
N ALA A 353 21.00 -19.84 -0.75
CA ALA A 353 20.94 -21.00 0.11
C ALA A 353 20.64 -22.30 -0.66
N THR A 354 19.52 -22.44 -1.37
CA THR A 354 19.23 -23.67 -2.10
C THR A 354 20.22 -23.94 -3.25
N TRP A 355 20.57 -22.94 -4.06
CA TRP A 355 21.55 -23.05 -5.14
C TRP A 355 22.94 -23.44 -4.64
N GLN A 356 23.41 -22.82 -3.55
CA GLN A 356 24.67 -23.20 -2.90
C GLN A 356 24.55 -24.52 -2.13
N THR A 357 23.35 -25.02 -1.83
CA THR A 357 23.16 -26.40 -1.31
C THR A 357 23.17 -27.44 -2.43
N LEU A 358 22.71 -27.10 -3.65
CA LEU A 358 22.75 -28.02 -4.78
C LEU A 358 24.19 -28.44 -5.09
N LYS A 359 24.37 -29.74 -5.29
CA LYS A 359 25.62 -30.35 -5.71
C LYS A 359 25.36 -31.33 -6.84
N VAL A 360 26.33 -31.43 -7.73
CA VAL A 360 26.41 -32.47 -8.75
C VAL A 360 27.46 -33.46 -8.30
N TRP A 361 27.09 -34.73 -8.21
CA TRP A 361 28.03 -35.82 -7.94
C TRP A 361 28.58 -36.36 -9.25
N GLY A 362 29.91 -36.32 -9.40
CA GLY A 362 30.61 -36.93 -10.53
C GLY A 362 31.44 -38.14 -10.09
N ASP A 363 30.92 -39.36 -10.32
CA ASP A 363 31.69 -40.59 -10.14
C ASP A 363 32.41 -40.98 -11.45
N THR A 364 33.65 -40.54 -11.58
CA THR A 364 34.50 -40.87 -12.74
C THR A 364 34.99 -42.31 -12.77
N THR A 365 34.83 -43.06 -11.67
CA THR A 365 35.28 -44.46 -11.56
C THR A 365 34.17 -45.47 -11.87
N GLY A 366 32.91 -45.02 -11.89
CA GLY A 366 31.74 -45.87 -12.13
C GLY A 366 31.51 -46.94 -11.06
N THR A 367 32.00 -46.70 -9.84
CA THR A 367 31.90 -47.66 -8.73
C THR A 367 30.63 -47.49 -7.90
N GLY A 368 29.93 -46.37 -8.07
CA GLY A 368 28.78 -45.98 -7.25
C GLY A 368 29.14 -45.74 -5.79
N GLN A 369 30.43 -45.59 -5.45
CA GLN A 369 30.92 -45.34 -4.10
C GLN A 369 31.22 -43.86 -3.95
N PHE A 370 30.50 -43.19 -3.04
CA PHE A 370 30.68 -41.77 -2.79
C PHE A 370 32.06 -41.45 -2.19
N GLN A 371 32.72 -40.43 -2.72
CA GLN A 371 33.93 -39.84 -2.14
C GLN A 371 33.77 -38.32 -2.02
N SER A 372 34.25 -37.73 -0.92
CA SER A 372 34.07 -36.29 -0.63
C SER A 372 34.59 -35.36 -1.72
N GLY A 373 35.59 -35.78 -2.52
CA GLY A 373 36.14 -34.99 -3.62
C GLY A 373 35.34 -35.04 -4.93
N GLN A 374 34.21 -35.74 -4.97
CA GLN A 374 33.39 -35.93 -6.17
C GLN A 374 32.13 -35.04 -6.23
N LEU A 375 31.93 -34.16 -5.25
CA LEU A 375 30.84 -33.19 -5.24
C LEU A 375 31.30 -31.85 -5.81
N TYR A 376 30.53 -31.36 -6.78
CA TYR A 376 30.74 -30.05 -7.38
C TYR A 376 29.53 -29.17 -7.09
N THR A 377 29.79 -27.91 -6.77
CA THR A 377 28.77 -26.86 -6.87
C THR A 377 28.39 -26.63 -8.33
N LEU A 378 27.20 -26.08 -8.58
CA LEU A 378 26.78 -25.69 -9.93
C LEU A 378 27.74 -24.64 -10.53
N ASP A 379 28.22 -23.71 -9.70
CA ASP A 379 29.20 -22.68 -10.07
C ASP A 379 30.55 -23.29 -10.50
N GLN A 380 31.05 -24.30 -9.78
CA GLN A 380 32.29 -25.02 -10.16
C GLN A 380 32.17 -25.72 -11.53
N LEU A 381 30.95 -26.09 -11.93
CA LEU A 381 30.66 -26.68 -13.24
C LEU A 381 30.28 -25.64 -14.30
N GLY A 382 30.26 -24.35 -13.95
CA GLY A 382 29.86 -23.28 -14.84
C GLY A 382 28.38 -23.35 -15.25
N ILE A 383 27.52 -23.97 -14.44
CA ILE A 383 26.08 -24.02 -14.66
C ILE A 383 25.49 -22.72 -14.08
N ALA A 384 24.66 -22.02 -14.86
CA ALA A 384 24.07 -20.74 -14.51
C ALA A 384 22.53 -20.79 -14.35
N GLY A 385 21.87 -21.83 -14.87
CA GLY A 385 20.43 -22.04 -14.71
C GLY A 385 20.01 -23.44 -15.12
N ILE A 386 18.88 -23.92 -14.59
CA ILE A 386 18.29 -25.23 -14.92
C ILE A 386 16.89 -24.98 -15.46
N ASN A 387 16.60 -25.46 -16.67
CA ASN A 387 15.26 -25.41 -17.24
C ASN A 387 14.40 -26.51 -16.59
N LEU A 388 13.28 -26.11 -15.97
CA LEU A 388 12.37 -27.03 -15.30
C LEU A 388 11.27 -27.58 -16.22
N ASP A 389 11.19 -27.09 -17.45
CA ASP A 389 10.24 -27.58 -18.46
C ASP A 389 10.83 -28.81 -19.19
N ALA A 390 10.89 -29.95 -18.50
CA ALA A 390 11.34 -31.21 -19.09
C ALA A 390 10.23 -31.91 -19.89
N THR A 391 10.61 -32.60 -20.97
CA THR A 391 9.71 -33.42 -21.79
C THR A 391 9.83 -34.89 -21.41
N HIS A 392 8.72 -35.53 -21.08
CA HIS A 392 8.70 -36.98 -20.83
C HIS A 392 8.88 -37.78 -22.13
N ILE A 393 9.91 -38.63 -22.21
CA ILE A 393 10.26 -39.37 -23.44
C ILE A 393 10.38 -40.90 -23.27
N SER A 394 10.59 -41.41 -22.05
CA SER A 394 10.72 -42.86 -21.76
C SER A 394 11.61 -43.63 -22.76
N GLN A 395 12.82 -43.13 -23.01
CA GLN A 395 13.75 -43.64 -24.01
C GLN A 395 14.78 -44.61 -23.40
N ASP A 396 14.99 -45.78 -24.01
CA ASP A 396 16.10 -46.68 -23.64
C ASP A 396 17.47 -46.09 -24.04
N SER A 397 18.44 -46.19 -23.13
CA SER A 397 19.82 -45.78 -23.34
C SER A 397 20.78 -46.77 -22.67
N ASN A 398 21.25 -47.74 -23.45
CA ASN A 398 22.16 -48.81 -23.00
C ASN A 398 21.62 -49.58 -21.80
N GLY A 399 20.31 -49.87 -21.78
CA GLY A 399 19.60 -50.57 -20.72
C GLY A 399 19.10 -49.69 -19.57
N ASN A 400 19.55 -48.42 -19.49
CA ASN A 400 18.92 -47.40 -18.64
C ASN A 400 17.70 -46.80 -19.35
N THR A 401 16.83 -46.09 -18.64
CA THR A 401 15.73 -45.34 -19.24
C THR A 401 15.86 -43.85 -18.95
N ILE A 402 15.87 -43.01 -19.98
CA ILE A 402 15.66 -41.57 -19.86
C ILE A 402 14.15 -41.34 -19.75
N LEU A 403 13.71 -40.88 -18.59
CA LEU A 403 12.30 -40.60 -18.30
C LEU A 403 11.91 -39.24 -18.86
N ASP A 404 12.68 -38.22 -18.50
CA ASP A 404 12.41 -36.83 -18.83
C ASP A 404 13.69 -36.20 -19.40
N ASP A 405 13.54 -35.43 -20.47
CA ASP A 405 14.62 -34.74 -21.17
C ASP A 405 14.45 -33.23 -21.04
N GLY A 406 15.49 -32.56 -20.54
CA GLY A 406 15.49 -31.14 -20.21
C GLY A 406 16.84 -30.50 -20.51
N THR A 407 16.96 -29.22 -20.19
CA THR A 407 18.19 -28.45 -20.47
C THR A 407 18.66 -27.65 -19.26
N TYR A 408 19.94 -27.28 -19.26
CA TYR A 408 20.50 -26.29 -18.37
C TYR A 408 21.31 -25.28 -19.18
N THR A 409 21.51 -24.09 -18.63
CA THR A 409 22.29 -23.02 -19.25
C THR A 409 23.62 -22.89 -18.53
N ARG A 410 24.70 -22.72 -19.28
CA ARG A 410 26.05 -22.46 -18.78
C ARG A 410 26.31 -20.96 -18.64
N ALA A 411 27.32 -20.62 -17.84
CA ALA A 411 27.77 -19.24 -17.62
C ALA A 411 28.27 -18.56 -18.91
N ASP A 412 28.68 -19.33 -19.92
CA ASP A 412 29.08 -18.83 -21.24
C ASP A 412 27.88 -18.66 -22.21
N GLY A 413 26.66 -18.91 -21.76
CA GLY A 413 25.42 -18.81 -22.54
C GLY A 413 25.09 -20.04 -23.39
N THR A 414 25.94 -21.07 -23.42
CA THR A 414 25.60 -22.33 -24.08
C THR A 414 24.63 -23.17 -23.27
N THR A 415 23.94 -24.12 -23.91
CA THR A 415 23.05 -25.06 -23.22
C THR A 415 23.70 -26.45 -23.09
N GLY A 416 23.33 -27.17 -22.04
CA GLY A 416 23.62 -28.59 -21.88
C GLY A 416 22.36 -29.37 -21.53
N ASP A 417 22.43 -30.69 -21.64
CA ASP A 417 21.29 -31.57 -21.39
C ASP A 417 21.23 -32.01 -19.93
N ILE A 418 20.03 -32.07 -19.37
CA ILE A 418 19.74 -32.64 -18.05
C ILE A 418 18.56 -33.59 -18.19
N ALA A 419 18.61 -34.73 -17.51
CA ALA A 419 17.60 -35.77 -17.67
C ALA A 419 17.18 -36.39 -16.35
N GLY A 420 15.89 -36.73 -16.25
CA GLY A 420 15.39 -37.70 -15.28
C GLY A 420 15.73 -39.10 -15.80
N VAL A 421 16.42 -39.92 -14.98
CA VAL A 421 16.89 -41.25 -15.42
C VAL A 421 16.50 -42.35 -14.46
N ASN A 422 16.12 -43.50 -15.01
CA ASN A 422 16.07 -44.77 -14.30
C ASN A 422 17.29 -45.61 -14.70
N LEU A 423 18.21 -45.82 -13.76
CA LEU A 423 19.44 -46.53 -14.04
C LEU A 423 19.22 -48.06 -14.01
N MET A 424 19.77 -48.75 -14.99
CA MET A 424 19.74 -50.20 -15.07
C MET A 424 20.47 -50.80 -13.87
N PHE A 425 19.80 -51.69 -13.16
CA PHE A 425 20.39 -52.45 -12.08
C PHE A 425 20.38 -53.94 -12.42
N ASN A 426 21.57 -54.54 -12.57
CA ASN A 426 21.71 -55.99 -12.70
C ASN A 426 22.23 -56.57 -11.37
N PRO A 427 21.39 -57.26 -10.58
CA PRO A 427 21.80 -57.82 -9.30
C PRO A 427 22.75 -59.03 -9.40
N GLY A 428 23.16 -59.49 -10.59
CA GLY A 428 23.83 -60.79 -10.73
C GLY A 428 24.97 -60.87 -11.75
N ASN A 429 26.19 -60.55 -11.32
CA ASN A 429 27.33 -61.44 -11.59
C ASN A 429 27.44 -62.44 -10.42
N GLY A 430 26.58 -63.45 -10.42
CA GLY A 430 26.81 -64.71 -9.69
C GLY A 430 26.54 -64.78 -8.18
N GLN A 431 25.65 -63.96 -7.60
CA GLN A 431 25.17 -64.20 -6.23
C GLN A 431 23.64 -64.32 -6.19
N THR A 432 23.17 -65.45 -5.67
CA THR A 432 21.76 -65.71 -5.34
C THR A 432 21.20 -64.64 -4.41
N PRO A 433 19.89 -64.33 -4.47
CA PRO A 433 19.31 -63.17 -3.80
C PRO A 433 19.41 -63.31 -2.28
N SER A 434 20.39 -62.60 -1.69
CA SER A 434 20.49 -62.30 -0.26
C SER A 434 21.39 -61.08 -0.09
N ALA A 435 21.09 -60.19 0.85
CA ALA A 435 21.83 -58.96 1.18
C ALA A 435 21.93 -57.85 0.10
N ALA A 436 21.41 -58.05 -1.11
CA ALA A 436 21.47 -57.07 -2.21
C ALA A 436 20.56 -55.84 -2.00
N ASP A 437 19.39 -56.01 -1.37
CA ASP A 437 18.54 -54.89 -0.93
C ASP A 437 19.27 -54.02 0.11
N THR A 438 20.18 -54.63 0.87
CA THR A 438 20.97 -53.96 1.89
C THR A 438 22.14 -53.16 1.29
N PHE A 439 22.63 -53.51 0.10
CA PHE A 439 23.71 -52.76 -0.56
C PHE A 439 23.19 -51.49 -1.23
N ALA A 440 22.10 -51.58 -2.00
CA ALA A 440 21.47 -50.40 -2.60
C ALA A 440 20.95 -49.42 -1.54
N GLN A 441 20.27 -49.94 -0.50
CA GLN A 441 19.84 -49.12 0.64
C GLN A 441 21.04 -48.54 1.41
N LYS A 442 22.14 -49.29 1.58
CA LYS A 442 23.37 -48.76 2.19
C LYS A 442 23.99 -47.65 1.35
N GLN A 443 24.03 -47.80 0.04
CA GLN A 443 24.65 -46.82 -0.87
C GLN A 443 23.84 -45.52 -0.92
N VAL A 444 22.51 -45.63 -1.00
CA VAL A 444 21.59 -44.48 -0.89
C VAL A 444 21.67 -43.86 0.51
N ASN A 445 21.69 -44.66 1.57
CA ASN A 445 21.83 -44.14 2.93
C ASN A 445 23.22 -43.51 3.18
N GLN A 446 24.28 -44.02 2.57
CA GLN A 446 25.63 -43.45 2.62
C GLN A 446 25.70 -42.13 1.84
N LEU A 447 25.04 -42.04 0.69
CA LEU A 447 24.87 -40.79 -0.04
C LEU A 447 24.10 -39.77 0.81
N ILE A 448 22.96 -40.16 1.40
CA ILE A 448 22.15 -39.31 2.29
C ILE A 448 22.98 -38.87 3.52
N GLN A 449 23.73 -39.77 4.15
CA GLN A 449 24.59 -39.45 5.29
C GLN A 449 25.76 -38.55 4.92
N ALA A 450 26.39 -38.75 3.76
CA ALA A 450 27.44 -37.89 3.26
C ALA A 450 26.94 -36.48 2.92
N MET A 451 25.74 -36.38 2.34
CA MET A 451 25.06 -35.10 2.11
C MET A 451 24.66 -34.42 3.43
N ALA A 452 24.24 -35.18 4.45
CA ALA A 452 23.86 -34.64 5.75
C ALA A 452 25.03 -34.28 6.67
N ALA A 453 26.19 -34.94 6.54
CA ALA A 453 27.38 -34.70 7.35
C ALA A 453 28.22 -33.51 6.88
N TYR A 454 27.99 -33.01 5.65
CA TYR A 454 28.63 -31.81 5.15
C TYR A 454 27.93 -30.56 5.68
N ALA A 455 28.41 -30.04 6.82
CA ALA A 455 28.03 -28.73 7.31
C ALA A 455 28.94 -27.65 6.66
N PRO A 456 28.40 -26.59 6.03
CA PRO A 456 29.19 -25.39 5.82
C PRO A 456 29.56 -24.83 7.20
N ASP A 457 30.81 -24.42 7.38
CA ASP A 457 31.20 -23.70 8.58
C ASP A 457 30.27 -22.49 8.79
N ALA A 458 29.47 -22.59 9.85
CA ALA A 458 28.71 -21.56 10.57
C ALA A 458 27.90 -20.51 9.78
N ALA A 459 26.57 -20.67 9.77
CA ALA A 459 25.65 -19.73 10.45
C ALA A 459 24.21 -20.31 10.54
N GLY A 460 23.70 -20.44 11.78
CA GLY A 460 22.26 -20.48 12.05
C GLY A 460 21.58 -21.85 12.06
N SER A 461 21.54 -22.48 13.24
CA SER A 461 20.78 -23.71 13.52
C SER A 461 19.28 -23.53 13.26
N ILE A 462 18.68 -24.45 12.50
CA ILE A 462 17.28 -24.84 12.69
C ILE A 462 17.20 -26.37 12.64
N VAL A 463 16.68 -26.94 13.72
CA VAL A 463 16.59 -28.36 14.00
C VAL A 463 15.58 -29.02 13.05
N ALA A 464 16.01 -29.94 12.20
CA ALA A 464 15.11 -30.85 11.49
C ALA A 464 14.71 -31.99 12.44
N GLN A 465 13.45 -32.01 12.86
CA GLN A 465 12.85 -33.17 13.51
C GLN A 465 12.83 -34.36 12.54
N ALA A 466 13.27 -35.51 13.03
CA ALA A 466 13.30 -36.76 12.29
C ALA A 466 11.89 -37.21 11.90
N LEU A 467 11.68 -37.50 10.61
CA LEU A 467 10.51 -38.24 10.14
C LEU A 467 10.73 -39.75 10.36
N PRO A 468 9.69 -40.51 10.80
CA PRO A 468 9.82 -41.94 11.06
C PRO A 468 10.07 -42.76 9.79
N GLN A 469 10.98 -43.73 9.90
CA GLN A 469 11.14 -44.80 8.93
C GLN A 469 9.94 -45.74 9.00
N ASP A 470 9.06 -45.72 8.00
CA ASP A 470 8.63 -46.92 7.27
C ASP A 470 7.69 -46.54 6.11
N GLN A 471 7.58 -47.41 5.10
CA GLN A 471 6.72 -47.35 3.89
C GLN A 471 7.40 -46.80 2.63
N THR A 472 8.02 -47.76 1.93
CA THR A 472 8.35 -47.79 0.51
C THR A 472 7.13 -47.49 -0.37
N THR A 473 7.03 -46.25 -0.87
CA THR A 473 6.59 -45.85 -2.22
C THR A 473 6.56 -44.33 -2.24
N LEU A 474 7.48 -43.68 -2.96
CA LEU A 474 7.39 -42.26 -3.25
C LEU A 474 7.22 -42.10 -4.76
N GLN A 475 5.94 -42.14 -5.18
CA GLN A 475 5.47 -41.28 -6.26
C GLN A 475 5.78 -39.83 -5.84
N LEU A 476 6.56 -39.10 -6.63
CA LEU A 476 6.49 -37.65 -6.58
C LEU A 476 5.52 -37.20 -7.66
N ALA A 477 4.35 -36.78 -7.18
CA ALA A 477 3.32 -36.14 -7.97
C ALA A 477 3.84 -34.83 -8.56
N ALA A 478 3.45 -34.58 -9.80
CA ALA A 478 3.50 -33.27 -10.43
C ALA A 478 2.75 -32.25 -9.58
N HIS A 479 3.40 -31.13 -9.27
CA HIS A 479 2.79 -29.81 -9.13
C HIS A 479 3.80 -28.75 -9.55
#